data_AF-A0A9E2RER2-F1
#
_entry.id   AF-A0A9E2RER2-F1
#
_cell.length_a   1.000
_cell.length_b   1.000
_cell.length_c   1.000
_cell.angle_alpha   90.00
_cell.angle_beta   90.00
_cell.angle_gamma   90.00
#
_symmetry.space_group_name_H-M   'P 1'
#
loop_
_entity.id
_entity.type
_entity.pdbx_description
1 polymer ?
#
loop_
_entity_poly.entity_id
_entity_poly.type
_entity_poly.pdbx_seq_one_letter_code
_entity_poly.pdbx_strand_id
1 'polypeptide(L)' 'MKSMSAVDLSQPKLPPQNVEAEQSVLGAVLLDNSAMAKAMELLVEENFYRTSHRKIYRAMLELSDVGEVID' A
#
# COMPACT_ATOMS: atom_id res chain seq x y z
N MET A 1 -40.65 14.59 -8.04
CA MET A 1 -39.92 13.53 -8.79
C MET A 1 -38.45 13.92 -8.86
N LYS A 2 -37.56 13.25 -8.13
CA LYS A 2 -36.11 13.45 -8.25
C LYS A 2 -35.63 12.60 -9.44
N SER A 3 -35.07 13.27 -10.45
CA SER A 3 -34.41 12.61 -11.57
C SER A 3 -33.22 11.81 -11.04
N MET A 4 -33.25 10.48 -11.18
CA MET A 4 -32.08 9.65 -10.97
C MET A 4 -31.11 9.97 -12.11
N SER A 5 -29.96 10.57 -11.78
CA SER A 5 -28.88 10.74 -12.75
C SER A 5 -28.47 9.35 -13.26
N ALA A 6 -28.61 9.12 -14.56
CA ALA A 6 -28.13 7.93 -15.22
C ALA A 6 -26.66 7.70 -14.84
N VAL A 7 -26.32 6.50 -14.41
CA VAL A 7 -24.95 6.11 -14.11
C VAL A 7 -24.16 6.22 -15.41
N ASP A 8 -23.25 7.18 -15.49
CA ASP A 8 -22.35 7.34 -16.62
C ASP A 8 -21.38 6.15 -16.68
N LEU A 9 -21.60 5.26 -17.66
CA LEU A 9 -20.82 4.04 -17.88
C LEU A 9 -19.47 4.32 -18.57
N SER A 10 -19.16 5.58 -18.90
CA SER A 10 -17.96 5.96 -19.66
C SER A 10 -16.71 6.21 -18.82
N GLN A 11 -16.84 6.30 -17.49
CA GLN A 11 -15.71 6.42 -16.57
C GLN A 11 -15.27 5.02 -16.11
N PRO A 12 -14.02 4.58 -16.38
CA PRO A 12 -13.50 3.36 -15.78
C PRO A 12 -13.53 3.53 -14.26
N LYS A 13 -14.33 2.71 -13.58
CA LYS A 13 -14.35 2.69 -12.12
C LYS A 13 -12.93 2.37 -11.65
N LEU A 14 -12.40 3.22 -10.77
CA LEU A 14 -11.19 2.88 -10.06
C LEU A 14 -11.42 1.52 -9.36
N PRO A 15 -10.46 0.59 -9.46
CA PRO A 15 -10.57 -0.66 -8.72
C PRO A 15 -10.68 -0.36 -7.20
N PRO A 16 -11.19 -1.28 -6.38
CA PRO A 16 -11.20 -1.07 -4.93
C PRO A 16 -9.77 -0.91 -4.40
N GLN A 17 -9.50 0.18 -3.68
CA GLN A 17 -8.20 0.44 -3.05
C GLN A 17 -8.35 1.22 -1.74
N ASN A 18 -7.38 1.09 -0.84
CA ASN A 18 -7.25 1.93 0.34
C ASN A 18 -5.81 2.46 0.47
N VAL A 19 -5.57 3.62 -0.12
CA VAL A 19 -4.23 4.25 -0.17
C VAL A 19 -3.77 4.71 1.22
N GLU A 20 -4.68 5.08 2.11
CA GLU A 20 -4.35 5.49 3.47
C GLU A 20 -3.88 4.30 4.32
N ALA A 21 -4.47 3.13 4.13
CA ALA A 21 -4.00 1.90 4.77
C ALA A 21 -2.58 1.53 4.29
N GLU A 22 -2.30 1.67 2.99
CA GLU A 22 -0.95 1.48 2.46
C GLU A 22 0.07 2.43 3.11
N GLN A 23 -0.25 3.73 3.20
CA GLN A 23 0.60 4.71 3.88
C GLN A 23 0.80 4.37 5.36
N SER A 24 -0.25 3.88 6.03
CA SER A 24 -0.19 3.49 7.43
C SER A 24 0.77 2.32 7.66
N VAL A 25 0.78 1.33 6.76
CA VAL A 25 1.73 0.20 6.82
C VAL A 25 3.17 0.70 6.63
N LEU A 26 3.43 1.47 5.57
CA LEU A 26 4.78 1.99 5.29
C LEU A 26 5.28 2.88 6.43
N GLY A 27 4.42 3.76 6.94
CA GLY A 27 4.74 4.64 8.06
C GLY A 27 5.00 3.87 9.35
N ALA A 28 4.24 2.80 9.63
CA ALA A 28 4.48 1.96 10.79
C ALA A 28 5.87 1.31 10.76
N VAL A 29 6.32 0.82 9.60
CA VAL A 29 7.66 0.23 9.43
C VAL A 29 8.77 1.27 9.64
N LEU A 30 8.61 2.49 9.11
CA LEU A 30 9.58 3.57 9.30
C LEU A 30 9.66 4.03 10.77
N LEU A 31 8.55 4.02 11.50
CA LEU A 31 8.52 4.37 12.92
C LEU A 31 9.05 3.25 13.82
N ASP A 32 8.80 2.00 13.43
CA ASP A 32 9.20 0.80 14.15
C ASP A 32 9.54 -0.31 13.15
N ASN A 33 10.84 -0.52 12.90
CA ASN A 33 11.31 -1.52 11.93
C ASN A 33 10.88 -2.95 12.32
N SER A 34 10.53 -3.22 13.59
CA SER A 34 10.01 -4.53 13.98
C SER A 34 8.63 -4.85 13.37
N ALA A 35 7.88 -3.81 12.98
CA ALA A 35 6.64 -3.96 12.24
C ALA A 35 6.84 -4.60 10.86
N MET A 36 8.07 -4.58 10.32
CA MET A 36 8.37 -5.19 9.02
C MET A 36 8.10 -6.69 9.02
N ALA A 37 8.52 -7.41 10.08
CA ALA A 37 8.30 -8.84 10.20
C ALA A 37 6.80 -9.20 10.13
N LYS A 38 5.96 -8.42 10.83
CA LYS A 38 4.50 -8.59 10.80
C LYS A 38 3.90 -8.25 9.44
N ALA A 39 4.43 -7.25 8.74
CA ALA A 39 3.98 -6.93 7.39
C ALA A 39 4.28 -8.07 6.41
N MET A 40 5.48 -8.67 6.49
CA MET A 40 5.92 -9.77 5.62
C MET A 40 5.07 -11.04 5.76
N GLU A 41 4.44 -11.26 6.93
CA GLU A 41 3.51 -12.37 7.14
C GLU A 41 2.22 -12.26 6.30
N LEU A 42 1.84 -11.04 5.92
CA LEU A 42 0.52 -10.75 5.34
C LEU A 42 0.58 -10.13 3.95
N LEU A 43 1.68 -9.48 3.60
CA LEU A 43 1.78 -8.63 2.42
C LEU A 43 2.99 -8.98 1.55
N VAL A 44 2.79 -8.87 0.24
CA VAL A 44 3.84 -8.76 -0.77
C VAL A 44 3.74 -7.39 -1.47
N GLU A 45 4.80 -6.93 -2.14
CA GLU A 45 4.79 -5.59 -2.75
C GLU A 45 3.64 -5.38 -3.75
N GLU A 46 3.19 -6.42 -4.47
CA GLU A 46 2.09 -6.32 -5.43
C GLU A 46 0.73 -6.03 -4.77
N ASN A 47 0.58 -6.24 -3.46
CA ASN A 47 -0.65 -5.91 -2.74
C ASN A 47 -0.85 -4.39 -2.62
N PHE A 48 0.21 -3.59 -2.76
CA PHE A 48 0.09 -2.14 -2.79
C PHE A 48 -0.47 -1.70 -4.14
N TYR A 49 -1.53 -0.90 -4.15
CA TYR A 49 -2.14 -0.39 -5.35
C TYR A 49 -1.23 0.62 -6.06
N ARG A 50 -0.60 1.53 -5.30
CA ARG A 50 0.29 2.54 -5.89
C ARG A 50 1.67 1.95 -6.20
N THR A 51 2.10 2.07 -7.44
CA THR A 51 3.46 1.68 -7.87
C THR A 51 4.56 2.32 -7.02
N SER A 52 4.37 3.55 -6.56
CA SER A 52 5.32 4.20 -5.63
C SER A 52 5.42 3.46 -4.30
N HIS A 53 4.31 3.00 -3.74
CA HIS A 53 4.29 2.26 -2.50
C HIS A 53 4.90 0.86 -2.66
N ARG A 54 4.69 0.20 -3.81
CA ARG A 54 5.39 -1.05 -4.15
C ARG A 54 6.90 -0.89 -4.07
N LYS A 55 7.43 0.18 -4.69
CA LYS A 55 8.87 0.48 -4.70
C LYS A 55 9.42 0.74 -3.30
N ILE A 56 8.67 1.47 -2.47
CA ILE A 56 9.05 1.74 -1.08
C ILE A 56 9.08 0.42 -0.29
N TYR A 57 8.01 -0.37 -0.33
CA TYR A 57 7.94 -1.65 0.38
C TYR A 57 9.06 -2.61 -0.03
N ARG A 58 9.36 -2.67 -1.33
CA ARG A 58 10.48 -3.45 -1.84
C ARG A 58 11.83 -3.00 -1.28
N ALA A 59 12.09 -1.69 -1.22
CA ALA A 59 13.33 -1.19 -0.62
C ALA A 59 13.42 -1.54 0.88
N MET A 60 12.29 -1.49 1.60
CA MET A 60 12.22 -1.93 3.00
C MET A 60 12.54 -3.42 3.16
N LEU A 61 12.04 -4.27 2.24
CA LEU A 61 12.39 -5.70 2.20
C LEU A 61 13.88 -5.90 1.98
N GLU A 62 14.47 -5.21 1.00
CA GLU A 62 15.89 -5.32 0.67
C GLU A 62 16.78 -4.92 1.86
N LEU A 63 16.46 -3.83 2.56
CA LEU A 63 17.17 -3.40 3.78
C LEU A 63 17.01 -4.41 4.91
N SER A 64 15.79 -4.91 5.14
CA SER A 64 15.51 -5.90 6.16
C SER A 64 16.25 -7.23 5.92
N ASP A 65 16.41 -7.65 4.66
CA ASP A 65 17.09 -8.89 4.29
C ASP A 65 18.60 -8.84 4.59
N VAL A 66 19.22 -7.67 4.41
CA VAL A 66 20.64 -7.45 4.75
C VAL A 66 20.87 -7.03 6.20
N GLY A 67 19.79 -6.90 6.99
CA GLY A 67 19.87 -6.53 8.41
C GLY A 67 20.19 -5.05 8.67
N GLU A 68 19.93 -4.18 7.70
CA GLU A 68 20.10 -2.73 7.82
C GLU A 68 18.84 -2.06 8.37
N VAL A 69 19.03 -0.86 8.94
CA VAL A 69 17.93 -0.04 9.44
C VAL A 69 17.10 0.50 8.27
N ILE A 70 15.78 0.59 8.46
CA ILE A 70 14.83 1.13 7.50
C ILE A 70 14.50 2.57 7.93
N ASP A 71 15.29 3.55 7.48
CA ASP A 71 15.09 5.00 7.69
C ASP A 71 15.37 5.88 6.45
#